data_AF-A0A6V8HD95-F1
#
_entry.id   AF-A0A6V8HD95-F1
#
_cell.length_a   1.000
_cell.length_b   1.000
_cell.length_c   1.000
_cell.angle_alpha   90.00
_cell.angle_beta   90.00
_cell.angle_gamma   90.00
#
_symmetry.space_group_name_H-M   'P 1'
#
loop_
_entity.id
_entity.type
_entity.pdbx_description
1 polymer ?
#
loop_
_entity_poly.entity_id
_entity_poly.type
_entity_poly.pdbx_seq_one_letter_code
_entity_poly.pdbx_strand_id
1 'polypeptide(L)'
;MGRELQKRKNRAKVPKLKKKRKLLRNGDKKINVLGNQLIADNWNKNETLIQNYRRLGLTTRLNAPTGGVERPHGVDAVAADKLTSDSLHITGTTTAPNGNTLFDPEEVQVERDPETGKILRVISGHNQEEDDEIEVAGQKVKRSNPLSDPINDIENGVTSLHKKAGLGTSSTSASEFVRQLEMRALQEEEAVKKRRPRQQSKREEEWVEKLIARHGDNVLAMVRDRKLNPMQQSEGDIRRRVRIYKERRSA
;
A
#
# COMPACT_ATOMS: atom_id res chain seq x y z
N MET A 1 -51.03 -22.16 -5.08
CA MET A 1 -50.80 -22.86 -6.37
C MET A 1 -51.82 -22.39 -7.44
N GLY A 2 -51.93 -21.07 -7.68
CA GLY A 2 -52.96 -20.52 -8.57
C GLY A 2 -52.51 -20.31 -10.02
N ARG A 3 -51.21 -20.15 -10.27
CA ARG A 3 -50.68 -19.72 -11.57
C ARG A 3 -50.76 -20.83 -12.62
N GLU A 4 -51.44 -20.57 -13.74
CA GLU A 4 -51.65 -21.55 -14.82
C GLU A 4 -50.35 -22.09 -15.41
N LEU A 5 -49.33 -21.25 -15.56
CA LEU A 5 -47.99 -21.69 -16.01
C LEU A 5 -47.35 -22.72 -15.07
N GLN A 6 -47.55 -22.59 -13.76
CA GLN A 6 -47.06 -23.60 -12.80
C GLN A 6 -47.87 -24.89 -12.89
N LYS A 7 -49.20 -24.80 -13.10
CA LYS A 7 -50.06 -25.98 -13.33
C LYS A 7 -49.65 -26.71 -14.61
N ARG A 8 -49.44 -26.00 -15.73
CA ARG A 8 -48.95 -26.57 -17.00
C ARG A 8 -47.59 -27.23 -16.83
N LYS A 9 -46.64 -26.58 -16.13
CA LYS A 9 -45.32 -27.14 -15.82
C LYS A 9 -45.39 -28.41 -14.95
N ASN A 10 -46.37 -28.52 -14.06
CA ASN A 10 -46.57 -29.70 -13.23
C ASN A 10 -47.25 -30.85 -13.97
N ARG A 11 -48.14 -30.55 -14.92
CA ARG A 11 -48.84 -31.54 -15.77
C ARG A 11 -47.97 -32.06 -16.91
N ALA A 12 -47.04 -31.25 -17.41
CA ALA A 12 -46.09 -31.69 -18.40
C ALA A 12 -45.24 -32.84 -17.83
N LYS A 13 -45.15 -33.97 -18.55
CA LYS A 13 -44.31 -35.13 -18.19
C LYS A 13 -42.80 -34.88 -18.40
N VAL A 14 -42.38 -33.62 -18.33
CA VAL A 14 -40.99 -33.18 -18.50
C VAL A 14 -40.32 -33.15 -17.13
N PRO A 15 -39.12 -33.73 -16.96
CA PRO A 15 -38.42 -33.71 -15.68
C PRO A 15 -38.11 -32.28 -15.25
N LYS A 16 -38.43 -31.96 -13.99
CA LYS A 16 -38.17 -30.63 -13.42
C LYS A 16 -36.66 -30.45 -13.19
N LEU A 17 -36.02 -29.60 -13.99
CA LEU A 17 -34.64 -29.18 -13.72
C LEU A 17 -34.58 -28.40 -12.40
N LYS A 18 -34.05 -29.02 -11.35
CA LYS A 18 -33.76 -28.38 -10.06
C LYS A 18 -32.27 -28.05 -10.00
N LYS A 19 -31.92 -26.77 -9.89
CA LYS A 19 -30.54 -26.36 -9.61
C LYS A 19 -30.24 -26.66 -8.14
N LYS A 20 -29.22 -27.47 -7.86
CA LYS A 20 -28.74 -27.67 -6.49
C LYS A 20 -28.24 -26.32 -5.96
N ARG A 21 -28.65 -25.95 -4.75
CA ARG A 21 -28.17 -24.73 -4.08
C ARG A 21 -26.71 -24.96 -3.67
N LYS A 22 -25.89 -23.90 -3.64
CA LYS A 22 -24.50 -23.94 -3.16
C LYS A 22 -24.45 -23.96 -1.62
N LEU A 23 -25.18 -24.90 -1.03
CA LEU A 23 -25.29 -25.09 0.41
C LEU A 23 -24.73 -26.47 0.77
N LEU A 24 -24.21 -26.56 1.98
CA LEU A 24 -23.84 -27.79 2.64
C LEU A 24 -25.11 -28.54 3.11
N ARG A 25 -24.96 -29.79 3.53
CA ARG A 25 -26.08 -30.63 3.98
C ARG A 25 -26.80 -30.05 5.21
N ASN A 26 -26.06 -29.34 6.06
CA ASN A 26 -26.55 -28.63 7.25
C ASN A 26 -27.26 -27.30 6.91
N GLY A 27 -27.27 -26.87 5.64
CA GLY A 27 -27.91 -25.61 5.21
C GLY A 27 -26.97 -24.41 5.11
N ASP A 28 -25.71 -24.55 5.54
CA ASP A 28 -24.73 -23.47 5.48
C ASP A 28 -24.22 -23.22 4.07
N LYS A 29 -23.71 -22.02 3.83
CA LYS A 29 -23.11 -21.68 2.53
C LYS A 29 -21.80 -22.42 2.35
N LYS A 30 -21.66 -23.13 1.22
CA LYS A 30 -20.36 -23.71 0.85
C LYS A 30 -19.40 -22.58 0.45
N ILE A 31 -18.39 -22.33 1.27
CA ILE A 31 -17.33 -21.37 1.01
C ILE A 31 -16.19 -22.10 0.27
N ASN A 32 -15.89 -21.62 -0.94
CA ASN A 32 -14.71 -22.07 -1.68
C ASN A 32 -13.72 -20.91 -1.66
N VAL A 33 -12.57 -21.10 -1.03
CA VAL A 33 -11.46 -20.13 -1.11
C VAL A 33 -10.84 -20.28 -2.49
N LEU A 34 -11.01 -19.25 -3.34
CA LEU A 34 -10.50 -19.21 -4.70
C LEU A 34 -9.27 -18.30 -4.75
N GLY A 35 -8.35 -18.56 -5.68
CA GLY A 35 -7.15 -17.75 -5.87
C GLY A 35 -5.92 -18.42 -5.27
N ASN A 36 -5.50 -17.98 -4.08
CA ASN A 36 -4.26 -18.43 -3.47
C ASN A 36 -4.40 -19.80 -2.78
N GLN A 37 -3.57 -20.75 -3.20
CA GLN A 37 -3.49 -22.09 -2.62
C GLN A 37 -3.08 -22.06 -1.15
N LEU A 38 -2.13 -21.19 -0.77
CA LEU A 38 -1.65 -21.09 0.63
C LEU A 38 -2.78 -20.71 1.60
N ILE A 39 -3.63 -19.76 1.20
CA ILE A 39 -4.79 -19.36 2.01
C ILE A 39 -5.81 -20.49 2.06
N ALA A 40 -6.04 -21.19 0.93
CA ALA A 40 -7.01 -22.28 0.86
C ALA A 40 -6.62 -23.47 1.76
N ASP A 41 -5.34 -23.81 1.83
CA ASP A 41 -4.82 -24.89 2.68
C ASP A 41 -4.96 -24.55 4.17
N ASN A 42 -4.73 -23.28 4.51
CA ASN A 42 -4.85 -22.80 5.88
C ASN A 42 -6.27 -22.29 6.23
N TRP A 43 -7.30 -22.59 5.44
CA TRP A 43 -8.66 -22.08 5.70
C TRP A 43 -9.49 -23.02 6.59
N ASN A 44 -9.89 -22.54 7.78
CA ASN A 44 -10.79 -23.28 8.65
C ASN A 44 -12.26 -22.99 8.30
N LYS A 45 -13.01 -24.03 7.91
CA LYS A 45 -14.44 -23.89 7.50
C LYS A 45 -15.38 -23.65 8.68
N ASN A 46 -14.94 -23.92 9.90
CA ASN A 46 -15.74 -23.76 11.11
C ASN A 46 -15.65 -22.33 11.68
N GLU A 47 -14.60 -21.59 11.31
CA GLU A 47 -14.37 -20.22 11.72
C GLU A 47 -15.05 -19.22 10.77
N THR A 48 -15.43 -18.07 11.29
CA THR A 48 -15.91 -16.96 10.46
C THR A 48 -14.78 -16.41 9.58
N LEU A 49 -15.12 -15.61 8.56
CA LEU A 49 -14.12 -14.95 7.72
C LEU A 49 -13.19 -14.07 8.56
N ILE A 50 -13.73 -13.35 9.56
CA ILE A 50 -12.96 -12.45 10.42
C ILE A 50 -12.00 -13.22 11.32
N GLN A 51 -12.46 -14.32 11.93
CA GLN A 51 -11.64 -15.18 12.76
C GLN A 51 -10.49 -15.81 11.96
N ASN A 52 -10.77 -16.36 10.77
CA ASN A 52 -9.75 -16.96 9.91
C ASN A 52 -8.65 -15.96 9.55
N TYR A 53 -9.02 -14.78 9.03
CA TYR A 53 -8.04 -13.77 8.63
C TYR A 53 -7.23 -13.28 9.83
N ARG A 54 -7.87 -13.07 11.00
CA ARG A 54 -7.16 -12.75 12.25
C ARG A 54 -6.15 -13.82 12.63
N ARG A 55 -6.51 -15.11 12.56
CA ARG A 55 -5.59 -16.23 12.82
C ARG A 55 -4.43 -16.28 11.85
N LEU A 56 -4.69 -15.96 10.58
CA LEU A 56 -3.65 -15.88 9.55
C LEU A 56 -2.73 -14.65 9.72
N GLY A 57 -3.10 -13.68 10.55
CA GLY A 57 -2.39 -12.40 10.67
C GLY A 57 -2.70 -11.42 9.54
N LEU A 58 -3.84 -11.61 8.86
CA LEU A 58 -4.32 -10.75 7.79
C LEU A 58 -5.48 -9.88 8.26
N THR A 59 -5.56 -8.67 7.74
CA THR A 59 -6.67 -7.74 8.00
C THR A 59 -7.84 -8.05 7.07
N THR A 60 -9.09 -8.01 7.57
CA THR A 60 -10.27 -8.24 6.72
C THR A 60 -10.82 -6.98 6.06
N ARG A 61 -10.67 -5.84 6.73
CA ARG A 61 -11.15 -4.52 6.32
C ARG A 61 -10.04 -3.54 6.63
N LEU A 62 -9.90 -2.52 5.80
CA LEU A 62 -8.91 -1.46 5.98
C LEU A 62 -9.40 -0.37 6.94
N ASN A 63 -10.71 -0.19 7.03
CA ASN A 63 -11.34 0.82 7.89
C ASN A 63 -11.85 0.18 9.19
N ALA A 64 -11.94 1.01 10.24
CA ALA A 64 -12.50 0.60 11.53
C ALA A 64 -13.90 -0.06 11.35
N PRO A 65 -14.14 -1.21 11.99
CA PRO A 65 -15.42 -1.88 11.90
C PRO A 65 -16.50 -1.06 12.60
N THR A 66 -17.67 -0.97 11.97
CA THR A 66 -18.86 -0.39 12.61
C THR A 66 -19.45 -1.39 13.59
N GLY A 67 -19.67 -0.96 14.84
CA GLY A 67 -20.25 -1.78 15.90
C GLY A 67 -19.23 -2.63 16.66
N GLY A 68 -19.73 -3.58 17.45
CA GLY A 68 -18.88 -4.46 18.28
C GLY A 68 -18.15 -5.53 17.47
N VAL A 69 -16.93 -5.86 17.89
CA VAL A 69 -16.13 -6.96 17.35
C VAL A 69 -16.21 -8.16 18.29
N GLU A 70 -16.29 -9.36 17.73
CA GLU A 70 -16.26 -10.59 18.52
C GLU A 70 -14.92 -10.75 19.24
N ARG A 71 -14.99 -10.83 20.57
CA ARG A 71 -13.85 -11.13 21.44
C ARG A 71 -13.56 -12.64 21.40
N PRO A 72 -12.29 -13.05 21.25
CA PRO A 72 -11.95 -14.46 21.31
C PRO A 72 -12.34 -15.06 22.67
N HIS A 73 -12.84 -16.29 22.65
CA HIS A 73 -13.22 -17.00 23.87
C HIS A 73 -11.96 -17.46 24.63
N GLY A 74 -12.00 -17.43 25.96
CA GLY A 74 -10.92 -17.96 26.81
C GLY A 74 -9.70 -17.03 26.98
N VAL A 75 -9.81 -15.76 26.58
CA VAL A 75 -8.80 -14.74 26.84
C VAL A 75 -9.35 -13.61 27.70
N ASP A 76 -8.49 -13.01 28.52
CA ASP A 76 -8.84 -11.85 29.33
C ASP A 76 -9.28 -10.68 28.45
N ALA A 77 -10.18 -9.82 28.96
CA ALA A 77 -10.73 -8.70 28.19
C ALA A 77 -9.65 -7.78 27.59
N VAL A 78 -8.57 -7.54 28.32
CA VAL A 78 -7.43 -6.72 27.86
C VAL A 78 -6.66 -7.40 26.73
N ALA A 79 -6.46 -8.72 26.83
CA ALA A 79 -5.80 -9.50 25.79
C ALA A 79 -6.70 -9.64 24.54
N ALA A 80 -8.01 -9.82 24.73
CA ALA A 80 -9.01 -9.85 23.67
C ALA A 80 -9.02 -8.53 22.88
N ASP A 81 -8.99 -7.40 23.58
CA ASP A 81 -8.99 -6.09 22.93
C ASP A 81 -7.70 -5.88 22.11
N LYS A 82 -6.53 -6.28 22.64
CA LYS A 82 -5.26 -6.26 21.87
C LYS A 82 -5.29 -7.13 20.61
N LEU A 83 -5.88 -8.33 20.69
CA LEU A 83 -5.98 -9.26 19.55
C LEU A 83 -7.04 -8.85 18.51
N THR A 84 -8.01 -8.03 18.93
CA THR A 84 -9.11 -7.58 18.06
C THR A 84 -8.86 -6.20 17.46
N SER A 85 -8.07 -5.36 18.13
CA SER A 85 -7.65 -4.04 17.65
C SER A 85 -6.61 -4.18 16.54
N ASP A 86 -6.93 -3.66 15.36
CA ASP A 86 -5.95 -3.51 14.28
C ASP A 86 -5.13 -2.23 14.53
N SER A 87 -3.80 -2.35 14.48
CA SER A 87 -2.86 -1.23 14.57
C SER A 87 -3.10 -0.14 13.52
N LEU A 88 -3.73 -0.48 12.39
CA LEU A 88 -4.01 0.45 11.29
C LEU A 88 -5.34 1.18 11.45
N HIS A 89 -6.19 0.80 12.42
CA HIS A 89 -7.44 1.50 12.64
C HIS A 89 -7.20 2.83 13.37
N ILE A 90 -7.41 3.92 12.65
CA ILE A 90 -7.53 5.25 13.25
C ILE A 90 -8.89 5.30 13.95
N THR A 91 -8.94 4.89 15.21
CA THR A 91 -10.06 5.26 16.07
C THR A 91 -9.95 6.76 16.28
N GLY A 92 -10.91 7.54 15.78
CA GLY A 92 -10.92 8.99 15.93
C GLY A 92 -10.47 9.40 17.33
N THR A 93 -9.46 10.25 17.39
CA THR A 93 -8.68 10.65 18.57
C THR A 93 -9.47 11.44 19.63
N THR A 94 -10.80 11.40 19.63
CA THR A 94 -11.62 12.12 20.62
C THR A 94 -11.93 11.31 21.86
N THR A 95 -11.63 10.01 21.92
CA THR A 95 -12.01 9.17 23.08
C THR A 95 -11.12 7.93 23.23
N ALA A 96 -9.82 8.10 23.48
CA ALA A 96 -8.98 7.02 24.02
C ALA A 96 -8.21 7.56 25.23
N PRO A 97 -8.49 7.09 26.47
CA PRO A 97 -7.89 7.65 27.68
C PRO A 97 -6.44 7.21 27.96
N ASN A 98 -5.77 6.47 27.06
CA ASN A 98 -4.46 5.84 27.36
C ASN A 98 -3.41 5.97 26.23
N GLY A 99 -3.61 6.87 25.27
CA GLY A 99 -2.58 7.25 24.30
C GLY A 99 -1.97 8.57 24.73
N ASN A 100 -0.89 8.52 25.50
CA ASN A 100 -0.21 9.68 26.08
C ASN A 100 0.58 10.47 25.01
N THR A 101 -0.12 10.99 23.99
CA THR A 101 0.33 12.16 23.24
C THR A 101 -0.58 13.31 23.64
N LEU A 102 -0.40 13.74 24.89
CA LEU A 102 -0.86 15.02 25.37
C LEU A 102 -0.11 16.08 24.55
N PHE A 103 -0.58 16.35 23.34
CA PHE A 103 -0.23 17.60 22.67
C PHE A 103 -1.11 18.64 23.33
N ASP A 104 -0.59 19.26 24.39
CA ASP A 104 -1.18 20.50 24.88
C ASP A 104 -1.14 21.48 23.69
N PRO A 105 -2.30 21.98 23.21
CA PRO A 105 -2.31 22.91 22.10
C PRO A 105 -1.60 24.19 22.55
N GLU A 106 -0.36 24.38 22.10
CA GLU A 106 0.41 25.57 22.41
C GLU A 106 -0.04 26.71 21.49
N GLU A 107 -0.47 27.82 22.08
CA GLU A 107 -0.84 29.02 21.33
C GLU A 107 0.43 29.76 20.89
N VAL A 108 0.64 29.89 19.58
CA VAL A 108 1.80 30.58 19.02
C VAL A 108 1.36 31.87 18.33
N GLN A 109 2.01 32.99 18.64
CA GLN A 109 1.70 34.27 18.02
C GLN A 109 2.35 34.36 16.62
N VAL A 110 1.60 34.83 15.63
CA VAL A 110 2.06 34.90 14.24
C VAL A 110 1.83 36.31 13.68
N GLU A 111 2.92 36.97 13.29
CA GLU A 111 2.86 38.24 12.57
C GLU A 111 2.68 37.97 11.06
N ARG A 112 1.66 38.60 10.47
CA ARG A 112 1.33 38.47 9.05
C ARG A 112 1.48 39.82 8.35
N ASP A 113 1.93 39.76 7.10
CA ASP A 113 1.99 40.91 6.21
C ASP A 113 0.57 41.43 5.92
N PRO A 114 0.25 42.72 6.16
CA PRO A 114 -1.11 43.24 6.04
C PRO A 114 -1.71 43.18 4.63
N GLU A 115 -0.88 43.20 3.58
CA GLU A 115 -1.39 43.23 2.21
C GLU A 115 -1.50 41.84 1.58
N THR A 116 -0.58 40.92 1.91
CA THR A 116 -0.49 39.60 1.25
C THR A 116 -0.94 38.44 2.12
N GLY A 117 -1.10 38.66 3.43
CA GLY A 117 -1.49 37.61 4.40
C GLY A 117 -0.44 36.52 4.58
N LYS A 118 0.75 36.67 3.99
CA LYS A 118 1.88 35.75 4.19
C LYS A 118 2.40 35.89 5.62
N ILE A 119 2.74 34.76 6.21
CA ILE A 119 3.32 34.70 7.54
C ILE A 119 4.76 35.23 7.44
N LEU A 120 5.03 36.35 8.13
CA LEU A 120 6.35 36.96 8.18
C LEU A 120 7.17 36.39 9.34
N ARG A 121 6.54 36.21 10.51
CA ARG A 121 7.23 35.74 11.71
C ARG A 121 6.31 34.90 12.59
N VAL A 122 6.85 33.81 13.12
CA VAL A 122 6.21 32.98 14.14
C VAL A 122 6.98 33.22 15.44
N ILE A 123 6.30 33.78 16.44
CA ILE A 123 6.85 34.08 17.76
C ILE A 123 6.36 32.97 18.70
N SER A 124 7.16 31.92 18.84
CA SER A 124 6.99 30.94 19.93
C SER A 124 7.57 31.56 21.20
N GLY A 125 6.81 31.53 22.30
CA GLY A 125 7.21 32.12 23.59
C GLY A 125 8.38 31.42 24.29
N HIS A 126 8.91 30.35 23.71
CA HIS A 126 10.07 29.62 24.21
C HIS A 126 11.26 29.80 23.27
N ASN A 127 12.19 30.68 23.65
CA ASN A 127 13.59 30.58 23.23
C ASN A 127 14.16 29.28 23.85
N GLN A 128 13.79 28.12 23.29
CA GLN A 128 14.15 26.81 23.83
C GLN A 128 15.67 26.57 23.86
N GLU A 129 16.44 27.39 23.14
CA GLU A 129 17.90 27.35 23.15
C GLU A 129 18.54 28.09 24.35
N GLU A 130 17.84 29.04 24.98
CA GLU A 130 18.39 29.82 26.12
C GLU A 130 18.09 29.17 27.48
N ASP A 131 16.97 28.45 27.62
CA ASP A 131 16.55 27.84 28.91
C ASP A 131 17.28 26.52 29.23
N ASP A 132 17.89 25.91 28.21
CA ASP A 132 18.58 24.62 28.29
C ASP A 132 20.10 24.76 28.52
N GLU A 133 20.67 25.97 28.56
CA GLU A 133 22.10 26.20 28.79
C GLU A 133 22.37 26.82 30.17
N ILE A 134 23.24 26.22 30.96
CA ILE A 134 23.70 26.72 32.26
C ILE A 134 25.19 27.09 32.14
N GLU A 135 25.59 28.20 32.74
CA GLU A 135 27.00 28.57 32.89
C GLU A 135 27.63 27.85 34.10
N VAL A 136 28.47 26.85 33.83
CA VAL A 136 29.29 26.16 34.84
C VAL A 136 30.74 26.52 34.58
N ALA A 137 31.40 27.17 35.55
CA ALA A 137 32.79 27.60 35.45
C ALA A 137 33.13 28.44 34.20
N GLY A 138 32.18 29.26 33.73
CA GLY A 138 32.35 30.16 32.57
C GLY A 138 32.17 29.48 31.20
N GLN A 139 31.79 28.20 31.16
CA GLN A 139 31.38 27.52 29.93
C GLN A 139 29.87 27.29 29.92
N LYS A 140 29.23 27.57 28.78
CA LYS A 140 27.81 27.27 28.55
C LYS A 140 27.66 25.78 28.25
N VAL A 141 26.93 25.07 29.12
CA VAL A 141 26.73 23.62 29.03
C VAL A 141 25.24 23.31 29.14
N LYS A 142 24.78 22.26 28.45
CA LYS A 142 23.37 21.84 28.50
C LYS A 142 22.96 21.43 29.91
N ARG A 143 21.80 21.88 30.37
CA ARG A 143 21.16 21.59 31.66
C ARG A 143 20.91 20.09 31.88
N SER A 144 20.68 19.35 30.79
CA SER A 144 20.53 17.90 30.79
C SER A 144 21.86 17.13 30.84
N ASN A 145 23.00 17.77 30.52
CA ASN A 145 24.33 17.16 30.55
C ASN A 145 25.40 18.12 31.11
N PRO A 146 25.32 18.51 32.40
CA PRO A 146 26.19 19.53 32.99
C PRO A 146 27.67 19.11 33.14
N LEU A 147 27.96 17.80 33.06
CA LEU A 147 29.33 17.26 33.11
C LEU A 147 29.92 16.92 31.73
N SER A 148 29.18 17.19 30.64
CA SER A 148 29.57 16.82 29.27
C SER A 148 29.99 15.34 29.14
N ASP A 149 29.21 14.44 29.73
CA ASP A 149 29.48 13.00 29.68
C ASP A 149 29.20 12.46 28.26
N PRO A 150 30.16 11.78 27.59
CA PRO A 150 29.99 11.26 26.24
C PRO A 150 28.84 10.25 26.09
N ILE A 151 28.36 9.62 27.17
CA ILE A 151 27.24 8.66 27.11
C ILE A 151 25.89 9.37 26.82
N ASN A 152 25.67 10.57 27.38
CA ASN A 152 24.42 11.32 27.21
C ASN A 152 24.25 11.92 25.80
N ASP A 153 25.35 12.22 25.11
CA ASP A 153 25.30 12.71 23.73
C ASP A 153 24.94 11.59 22.74
N ILE A 154 25.26 10.33 23.07
CA ILE A 154 24.89 9.17 22.26
C ILE A 154 23.38 8.91 22.34
N GLU A 155 22.77 9.02 23.52
CA GLU A 155 21.33 8.78 23.70
C GLU A 155 20.46 9.79 22.92
N ASN A 156 20.85 11.06 22.92
CA ASN A 156 20.17 12.12 22.17
C ASN A 156 20.47 12.08 20.66
N GLY A 157 21.66 11.60 20.26
CA GLY A 157 21.99 11.35 18.85
C GLY A 157 21.17 10.18 18.27
N VAL A 158 20.92 9.13 19.06
CA VAL A 158 20.13 7.96 18.64
C VAL A 158 18.66 8.31 18.44
N THR A 159 18.07 9.17 19.27
CA THR A 159 16.66 9.60 19.11
C THR A 159 16.45 10.53 17.91
N SER A 160 17.44 11.38 17.56
CA SER A 160 17.35 12.32 16.44
C SER A 160 17.64 11.66 15.08
N LEU A 161 18.58 10.71 15.00
CA LEU A 161 18.87 9.99 13.74
C LEU A 161 17.85 8.90 13.39
N HIS A 162 17.12 8.34 14.36
CA HIS A 162 16.10 7.31 14.08
C HIS A 162 14.77 7.86 13.55
N LYS A 163 14.55 9.18 13.52
CA LYS A 163 13.26 9.76 13.10
C LYS A 163 13.15 10.05 11.60
N LYS A 164 14.24 9.93 10.82
CA LYS A 164 14.24 10.37 9.40
C LYS A 164 14.80 9.38 8.37
N ALA A 165 15.27 8.21 8.77
CA ALA A 165 15.77 7.20 7.85
C ALA A 165 15.12 5.84 8.14
N GLY A 166 14.01 5.57 7.46
CA GLY A 166 13.41 4.23 7.41
C GLY A 166 12.25 4.05 8.37
N LEU A 167 11.04 4.17 7.83
CA LEU A 167 9.88 3.37 8.23
C LEU A 167 10.22 1.89 7.95
N GLY A 168 11.19 1.36 8.68
CA GLY A 168 11.51 -0.05 8.75
C GLY A 168 10.49 -0.67 9.67
N THR A 169 9.47 -1.28 9.09
CA THR A 169 8.51 -2.13 9.77
C THR A 169 9.30 -3.13 10.61
N SER A 170 9.41 -2.87 11.91
CA SER A 170 10.08 -3.76 12.84
C SER A 170 9.31 -5.08 12.82
N SER A 171 9.96 -6.10 12.27
CA SER A 171 9.50 -7.48 12.06
C SER A 171 9.35 -8.24 13.39
N THR A 172 8.64 -7.67 14.34
CA THR A 172 8.30 -8.32 15.60
C THR A 172 6.92 -8.95 15.42
N SER A 173 6.95 -10.28 15.22
CA SER A 173 5.82 -11.22 15.12
C SER A 173 4.95 -11.18 13.86
N ALA A 174 5.54 -11.12 12.65
CA ALA A 174 4.78 -11.54 11.47
C ALA A 174 4.50 -13.06 11.58
N SER A 175 3.21 -13.44 11.51
CA SER A 175 2.79 -14.85 11.45
C SER A 175 3.59 -15.60 10.39
N GLU A 176 3.98 -16.85 10.65
CA GLU A 176 4.72 -17.68 9.68
C GLU A 176 4.03 -17.70 8.31
N PHE A 177 2.71 -17.68 8.33
CA PHE A 177 1.85 -17.59 7.15
C PHE A 177 2.07 -16.31 6.33
N VAL A 178 2.13 -15.15 7.00
CA VAL A 178 2.37 -13.85 6.34
C VAL A 178 3.75 -13.82 5.71
N ARG A 179 4.76 -14.34 6.41
CA ARG A 179 6.13 -14.47 5.88
C ARG A 179 6.16 -15.30 4.59
N GLN A 180 5.42 -16.40 4.52
CA GLN A 180 5.32 -17.21 3.29
C GLN A 180 4.65 -16.46 2.14
N LEU A 181 3.63 -15.64 2.42
CA LEU A 181 2.98 -14.81 1.42
C LEU A 181 3.90 -13.71 0.88
N GLU A 182 4.65 -13.05 1.76
CA GLU A 182 5.64 -12.03 1.38
C GLU A 182 6.72 -12.62 0.48
N MET A 183 7.26 -13.79 0.85
CA MET A 183 8.22 -14.52 0.02
C MET A 183 7.67 -14.84 -1.37
N ARG A 184 6.40 -15.28 -1.45
CA ARG A 184 5.75 -15.56 -2.73
C ARG A 184 5.54 -14.27 -3.56
N ALA A 185 5.16 -13.17 -2.92
CA ALA A 185 5.01 -11.88 -3.59
C ALA A 185 6.34 -11.40 -4.19
N LEU A 186 7.45 -11.54 -3.45
CA LEU A 186 8.79 -11.21 -3.97
C LEU A 186 9.16 -12.06 -5.20
N GLN A 187 8.86 -13.36 -5.17
CA GLN A 187 9.09 -14.24 -6.31
C GLN A 187 8.23 -13.84 -7.53
N GLU A 188 6.97 -13.47 -7.31
CA GLU A 188 6.06 -13.01 -8.37
C GLU A 188 6.52 -11.66 -8.95
N GLU A 189 6.98 -10.73 -8.12
CA GLU A 189 7.58 -9.48 -8.57
C GLU A 189 8.83 -9.71 -9.41
N GLU A 190 9.73 -10.59 -8.98
CA GLU A 190 10.89 -10.98 -9.78
C GLU A 190 10.47 -11.59 -11.11
N ALA A 191 9.45 -12.45 -11.12
CA ALA A 191 8.94 -13.05 -12.34
C ALA A 191 8.34 -12.01 -13.29
N VAL A 192 7.66 -10.98 -12.76
CA VAL A 192 7.14 -9.85 -13.54
C VAL A 192 8.29 -9.00 -14.10
N LYS A 193 9.32 -8.71 -13.29
CA LYS A 193 10.52 -7.98 -13.73
C LYS A 193 11.31 -8.75 -14.80
N LYS A 194 11.35 -10.08 -14.71
CA LYS A 194 11.95 -11.00 -15.70
C LYS A 194 11.13 -11.10 -17.00
N ARG A 195 9.92 -10.55 -17.08
CA ARG A 195 9.12 -10.58 -18.32
C ARG A 195 9.86 -9.84 -19.42
N ARG A 196 9.94 -10.48 -20.59
CA ARG A 196 10.62 -9.92 -21.76
C ARG A 196 9.96 -8.58 -22.13
N PRO A 197 10.75 -7.52 -22.40
CA PRO A 197 10.19 -6.25 -22.85
C PRO A 197 9.51 -6.42 -24.21
N ARG A 198 8.51 -5.57 -24.50
CA ARG A 198 7.78 -5.59 -25.78
C ARG A 198 8.76 -5.43 -26.94
N GLN A 199 8.70 -6.35 -27.89
CA GLN A 199 9.55 -6.33 -29.08
C GLN A 199 8.81 -5.75 -30.29
N GLN A 200 9.58 -5.18 -31.22
CA GLN A 200 9.08 -4.88 -32.56
C GLN A 200 8.97 -6.17 -33.38
N SER A 201 8.05 -6.18 -34.33
CA SER A 201 7.99 -7.23 -35.34
C SER A 201 9.10 -7.04 -36.39
N LYS A 202 9.52 -8.13 -37.04
CA LYS A 202 10.57 -8.08 -38.08
C LYS A 202 10.28 -7.06 -39.19
N ARG A 203 9.01 -6.97 -39.62
CA ARG A 203 8.58 -6.03 -40.66
C ARG A 203 8.65 -4.58 -40.20
N GLU A 204 8.39 -4.31 -38.92
CA GLU A 204 8.56 -2.96 -38.36
C GLU A 204 10.03 -2.58 -38.29
N GLU A 205 10.91 -3.53 -37.93
CA GLU A 205 12.36 -3.33 -37.92
C GLU A 205 12.88 -2.97 -39.31
N GLU A 206 12.51 -3.74 -40.34
CA GLU A 206 12.87 -3.45 -41.74
C GLU A 206 12.32 -2.10 -42.23
N TRP A 207 11.12 -1.73 -41.76
CA TRP A 207 10.48 -0.47 -42.12
C TRP A 207 11.22 0.73 -41.50
N VAL A 208 11.57 0.62 -40.21
CA VAL A 208 12.37 1.63 -39.49
C VAL A 208 13.77 1.72 -40.09
N GLU A 209 14.40 0.59 -40.43
CA GLU A 209 15.70 0.54 -41.10
C GLU A 209 15.68 1.32 -42.43
N LYS A 210 14.65 1.12 -43.25
CA LYS A 210 14.48 1.88 -44.51
C LYS A 210 14.27 3.38 -44.27
N LEU A 211 13.53 3.76 -43.22
CA LEU A 211 13.33 5.17 -42.85
C LEU A 211 14.64 5.83 -42.41
N ILE A 212 15.42 5.16 -41.56
CA ILE A 212 16.72 5.64 -41.08
C ILE A 212 17.72 5.72 -42.23
N ALA A 213 17.78 4.70 -43.10
CA ALA A 213 18.68 4.70 -44.25
C ALA A 213 18.41 5.86 -45.21
N ARG A 214 17.15 6.30 -45.35
CA ARG A 214 16.77 7.40 -46.24
C ARG A 214 16.89 8.79 -45.62
N HIS A 215 16.48 8.94 -44.35
CA HIS A 215 16.33 10.26 -43.71
C HIS A 215 17.29 10.51 -42.54
N GLY A 216 18.11 9.52 -42.19
CA GLY A 216 19.01 9.59 -41.04
C GLY A 216 18.24 9.70 -39.73
N ASP A 217 18.49 10.77 -38.97
CA ASP A 217 17.85 11.05 -37.68
C ASP A 217 16.68 12.05 -37.76
N ASN A 218 16.35 12.53 -38.97
CA ASN A 218 15.34 13.57 -39.16
C ASN A 218 13.91 12.99 -39.13
N VAL A 219 13.32 12.91 -37.92
CA VAL A 219 11.96 12.36 -37.73
C VAL A 219 10.90 13.12 -38.53
N LEU A 220 11.00 14.45 -38.64
CA LEU A 220 10.06 15.26 -39.42
C LEU A 220 10.07 14.91 -40.91
N ALA A 221 11.22 14.54 -41.45
CA ALA A 221 11.34 14.09 -42.84
C ALA A 221 10.74 12.69 -43.03
N MET A 222 10.94 11.79 -42.06
CA MET A 222 10.32 10.45 -42.04
C MET A 222 8.79 10.52 -42.02
N VAL A 223 8.22 11.43 -41.23
CA VAL A 223 6.76 11.63 -41.15
C VAL A 223 6.20 12.06 -42.50
N ARG A 224 6.89 13.00 -43.17
CA ARG A 224 6.47 13.57 -44.47
C ARG A 224 6.70 12.63 -45.66
N ASP A 225 7.41 11.52 -45.48
CA ASP A 225 7.70 10.58 -46.56
C ASP A 225 6.46 9.76 -46.95
N ARG A 226 5.78 10.17 -48.01
CA ARG A 226 4.58 9.47 -48.53
C ARG A 226 4.84 8.04 -48.99
N LYS A 227 6.07 7.70 -49.40
CA LYS A 227 6.40 6.38 -49.96
C LYS A 227 6.73 5.39 -48.86
N LEU A 228 7.59 5.79 -47.93
CA LEU A 228 7.97 4.93 -46.82
C LEU A 228 6.96 4.99 -45.68
N ASN A 229 6.22 6.08 -45.45
CA ASN A 229 5.18 6.18 -44.44
C ASN A 229 3.76 6.21 -45.06
N PRO A 230 3.29 5.13 -45.72
CA PRO A 230 1.99 5.13 -46.39
C PRO A 230 0.83 5.22 -45.41
N MET A 231 1.02 4.72 -44.18
CA MET A 231 0.00 4.75 -43.13
C MET A 231 -0.03 6.07 -42.34
N GLN A 232 0.75 7.07 -42.75
CA GLN A 232 0.77 8.40 -42.11
C GLN A 232 0.99 8.32 -40.60
N GLN A 233 1.95 7.48 -40.17
CA GLN A 233 2.31 7.35 -38.76
C GLN A 233 2.76 8.70 -38.18
N SER A 234 2.31 8.98 -36.96
CA SER A 234 2.63 10.22 -36.25
C SER A 234 4.11 10.31 -35.89
N GLU A 235 4.59 11.54 -35.67
CA GLU A 235 5.97 11.82 -35.27
C GLU A 235 6.37 11.08 -33.98
N GLY A 236 5.47 11.07 -32.98
CA GLY A 236 5.71 10.39 -31.70
C GLY A 236 5.83 8.87 -31.84
N ASP A 237 5.06 8.26 -32.74
CA ASP A 237 5.12 6.83 -32.99
C ASP A 237 6.41 6.43 -33.73
N ILE A 238 6.79 7.19 -34.76
CA ILE A 238 8.06 6.98 -35.46
C ILE A 238 9.25 7.17 -34.49
N ARG A 239 9.24 8.22 -33.66
CA ARG A 239 10.27 8.46 -32.65
C ARG A 239 10.38 7.29 -31.67
N ARG A 240 9.25 6.77 -31.18
CA ARG A 240 9.23 5.63 -30.26
C ARG A 240 9.81 4.39 -30.93
N ARG A 241 9.45 4.11 -32.19
CA ARG A 241 9.92 2.92 -32.92
C ARG A 241 11.41 3.01 -33.26
N VAL A 242 11.88 4.17 -33.72
CA VAL A 242 13.31 4.42 -33.95
C VAL A 242 14.11 4.23 -32.67
N ARG A 243 13.62 4.73 -31.53
CA ARG A 243 14.28 4.52 -30.23
C ARG A 243 14.42 3.04 -29.87
N ILE A 244 13.32 2.28 -29.92
CA ILE A 244 13.34 0.83 -29.62
C ILE A 244 14.26 0.07 -30.60
N TYR A 245 14.26 0.45 -31.88
CA TYR A 245 15.14 -0.14 -32.90
C TYR A 245 16.61 0.11 -32.60
N LYS A 246 16.97 1.34 -32.22
CA LYS A 246 18.35 1.70 -31.82
C LYS A 246 18.78 0.97 -30.56
N GLU A 247 17.96 0.96 -29.50
CA GLU A 247 18.22 0.25 -28.25
C GLU A 247 18.50 -1.24 -28.48
N ARG A 248 17.75 -1.89 -29.38
CA ARG A 248 17.93 -3.30 -29.72
C ARG A 248 19.21 -3.58 -30.51
N ARG A 249 19.68 -2.63 -31.32
CA ARG A 249 20.89 -2.79 -32.14
C ARG A 249 22.15 -2.38 -31.37
N SER A 250 22.01 -1.58 -30.31
CA SER A 250 23.09 -1.23 -29.37
C SER A 250 23.28 -2.23 -28.23
N ALA A 251 22.25 -3.00 -27.90
CA ALA A 251 22.27 -4.06 -26.88
C ALA A 251 22.76 -5.39 -27.47
#